data_AF-A0A377JTV8-F1
#
_entry.id   AF-A0A377JTV8-F1
#
_cell.length_a   1.000
_cell.length_b   1.000
_cell.length_c   1.000
_cell.angle_alpha   90.00
_cell.angle_beta   90.00
_cell.angle_gamma   90.00
#
_symmetry.space_group_name_H-M   'P 1'
#
loop_
_entity.id
_entity.type
_entity.pdbx_description
1 polymer ?
#
loop_
_entity_poly.entity_id
_entity_poly.type
_entity_poly.pdbx_seq_one_letter_code
_entity_poly.pdbx_strand_id
1 'polypeptide(L)'
;MSRRVITRTPIIDKECLIEALKASNCQYQDQGNRISVQIGYANITYIQKDTHFSVDYYSDHRDERNFVESVNKAYLRIYKAKLERLERERLEEEARKERERLEAFKEAQKAQIIEKAKKQGYKVKEVKKGDKIQLVCVRYV
;
A
#
# COMPACT_ATOMS: atom_id res chain seq x y z
N MET A 1 8.65 -24.46 34.91
CA MET A 1 9.40 -25.02 33.77
C MET A 1 9.43 -23.94 32.73
N SER A 2 10.58 -23.29 32.58
CA SER A 2 10.75 -22.13 31.73
C SER A 2 10.60 -22.55 30.27
N ARG A 3 9.96 -21.72 29.47
CA ARG A 3 9.70 -21.99 28.06
C ARG A 3 10.05 -20.76 27.23
N ARG A 4 10.48 -20.99 26.00
CA ARG A 4 10.92 -19.92 25.09
C ARG A 4 9.75 -19.05 24.65
N VAL A 5 9.88 -17.74 24.82
CA VAL A 5 9.01 -16.69 24.30
C VAL A 5 9.73 -16.08 23.12
N ILE A 6 9.19 -16.29 21.92
CA ILE A 6 9.81 -15.85 20.67
C ILE A 6 8.77 -15.29 19.71
N THR A 7 9.13 -14.24 18.99
CA THR A 7 8.39 -13.79 17.80
C THR A 7 8.52 -14.83 16.71
N ARG A 8 7.42 -15.51 16.37
CA ARG A 8 7.41 -16.55 15.32
C ARG A 8 7.64 -16.00 13.92
N THR A 9 7.36 -14.71 13.72
CA THR A 9 7.47 -14.04 12.43
C THR A 9 8.42 -12.86 12.56
N PRO A 10 9.35 -12.66 11.60
CA PRO A 10 10.24 -11.50 11.63
C PRO A 10 9.43 -10.22 11.44
N ILE A 11 9.59 -9.29 12.39
CA ILE A 11 8.86 -8.01 12.41
C ILE A 11 9.72 -6.97 11.71
N ILE A 12 9.54 -6.84 10.41
CA ILE A 12 10.34 -5.96 9.54
C ILE A 12 9.88 -4.50 9.55
N ASP A 13 8.61 -4.25 9.86
CA ASP A 13 8.02 -2.91 9.84
C ASP A 13 7.76 -2.41 11.26
N LYS A 14 8.54 -1.41 11.68
CA LYS A 14 8.46 -0.82 13.03
C LYS A 14 7.13 -0.11 13.28
N GLU A 15 6.56 0.55 12.28
CA GLU A 15 5.29 1.26 12.43
C GLU A 15 4.16 0.28 12.68
N CYS A 16 4.11 -0.81 11.91
CA CYS A 16 3.13 -1.88 12.11
C CYS A 16 3.27 -2.55 13.48
N LEU A 17 4.49 -2.68 14.00
CA LEU A 17 4.72 -3.16 15.36
C LEU A 17 4.14 -2.19 16.40
N ILE A 18 4.41 -0.90 16.27
CA ILE A 18 3.88 0.11 17.19
C ILE A 18 2.36 0.15 17.15
N GLU A 19 1.74 0.06 15.97
CA GLU A 19 0.29 -0.04 15.84
C GLU A 19 -0.26 -1.31 16.50
N ALA A 20 0.42 -2.44 16.35
CA ALA A 20 0.04 -3.69 17.02
C ALA A 20 0.11 -3.56 18.55
N LEU A 21 1.14 -2.90 19.09
CA LEU A 21 1.29 -2.65 20.52
C LEU A 21 0.21 -1.70 21.06
N LYS A 22 -0.13 -0.66 20.29
CA LYS A 22 -1.25 0.24 20.61
C LYS A 22 -2.59 -0.51 20.64
N ALA A 23 -2.83 -1.41 19.68
CA ALA A 23 -4.03 -2.24 19.64
C ALA A 23 -4.14 -3.19 20.86
N SER A 24 -3.02 -3.52 21.50
CA SER A 24 -2.99 -4.29 22.75
C SER A 24 -3.17 -3.45 24.02
N ASN A 25 -3.38 -2.13 23.92
CA ASN A 25 -3.53 -1.21 25.06
C ASN A 25 -2.34 -1.24 26.05
N CYS A 26 -1.12 -1.46 25.56
CA CYS A 26 0.06 -1.50 26.42
C CYS A 26 0.87 -0.21 26.38
N GLN A 27 1.50 0.11 27.51
CA GLN A 27 2.50 1.16 27.56
C GLN A 27 3.81 0.62 26.96
N TYR A 28 4.37 1.37 26.02
CA TYR A 28 5.63 1.03 25.38
C TYR A 28 6.56 2.26 25.38
N GLN A 29 7.86 1.99 25.42
CA GLN A 29 8.90 2.98 25.26
C GLN A 29 9.72 2.62 24.02
N ASP A 30 9.85 3.58 23.10
CA ASP A 30 10.65 3.44 21.89
C ASP A 30 12.01 4.12 22.08
N GLN A 31 13.09 3.35 21.97
CA GLN A 31 14.48 3.81 22.04
C GLN A 31 15.20 3.66 20.69
N GLY A 32 14.45 3.61 19.58
CA GLY A 32 15.00 3.45 18.24
C GLY A 32 15.20 1.98 17.90
N ASN A 33 16.28 1.39 18.42
CA ASN A 33 16.68 -0.01 18.19
C ASN A 33 16.03 -1.00 19.17
N ARG A 34 15.33 -0.50 20.19
CA ARG A 34 14.66 -1.31 21.20
C ARG A 34 13.29 -0.72 21.49
N ILE A 35 12.29 -1.58 21.59
CA ILE A 35 10.96 -1.21 22.05
C ILE A 35 10.66 -2.03 23.30
N SER A 36 10.59 -1.37 24.44
CA SER A 36 10.27 -2.00 25.71
C SER A 36 8.79 -1.84 26.00
N VAL A 37 8.15 -2.91 26.45
CA VAL A 37 6.70 -2.99 26.68
C VAL A 37 6.48 -3.51 28.09
N GLN A 38 5.69 -2.79 28.87
CA GLN A 38 5.36 -3.22 30.22
C GLN A 38 4.03 -3.97 30.24
N ILE A 39 4.02 -5.15 30.86
CA ILE A 39 2.85 -6.01 31.01
C ILE A 39 2.79 -6.45 32.47
N GLY A 40 1.98 -5.75 33.27
CA GLY A 40 1.98 -5.95 34.73
C GLY A 40 3.38 -5.71 35.30
N TYR A 41 3.97 -6.75 35.89
CA TYR A 41 5.33 -6.73 36.45
C TYR A 41 6.42 -7.15 35.46
N ALA A 42 6.05 -7.66 34.28
CA ALA A 42 6.98 -8.10 33.25
C ALA A 42 7.35 -6.95 32.31
N ASN A 43 8.59 -6.97 31.82
CA ASN A 43 9.06 -6.09 30.76
C ASN A 43 9.53 -6.91 29.56
N ILE A 44 8.83 -6.77 28.44
CA ILE A 44 9.18 -7.42 27.18
C ILE A 44 9.88 -6.40 26.30
N THR A 45 11.11 -6.72 25.87
CA THR A 45 11.86 -5.86 24.96
C THR A 45 11.98 -6.50 23.59
N TYR A 46 11.43 -5.83 22.59
CA TYR A 46 11.67 -6.10 21.17
C TYR A 46 12.99 -5.46 20.79
N ILE A 47 13.93 -6.26 20.29
CA ILE A 47 15.26 -5.80 19.90
C ILE A 47 15.36 -5.84 18.38
N GLN A 48 15.79 -4.73 17.79
CA GLN A 48 16.12 -4.64 16.38
C GLN A 48 17.39 -5.45 16.11
N LYS A 49 17.25 -6.50 15.31
CA LYS A 49 18.35 -7.16 14.60
C LYS A 49 18.51 -6.49 13.23
N ASP A 50 19.51 -6.91 12.46
CA ASP A 50 19.89 -6.29 11.17
C ASP A 50 18.71 -5.91 10.28
N THR A 51 17.70 -6.77 10.19
CA THR A 51 16.55 -6.60 9.28
C THR A 51 15.18 -6.56 9.94
N HIS A 52 15.07 -6.89 11.23
CA HIS A 52 13.77 -7.07 11.88
C HIS A 52 13.86 -6.94 13.40
N PHE A 53 12.75 -6.57 14.01
CA PHE A 53 12.53 -6.67 15.44
C PHE A 53 12.19 -8.11 15.82
N SER A 54 12.75 -8.57 16.93
CA SER A 54 12.43 -9.88 17.50
C SER A 54 12.47 -9.85 19.01
N VAL A 55 11.72 -10.79 19.60
CA VAL A 55 11.79 -11.12 21.02
C VAL A 55 12.30 -12.55 21.10
N ASP A 56 13.25 -12.82 22.00
CA ASP A 56 13.77 -14.17 22.24
C ASP A 56 14.34 -14.28 23.65
N TYR A 57 13.58 -14.89 24.56
CA TYR A 57 14.01 -15.17 25.93
C TYR A 57 13.22 -16.36 26.52
N TYR A 58 13.62 -16.86 27.68
CA TYR A 58 12.89 -17.90 28.41
C TYR A 58 12.08 -17.30 29.55
N SER A 59 10.82 -17.72 29.69
CA SER A 59 9.93 -17.29 30.76
C SER A 59 9.09 -18.44 31.30
N ASP A 60 8.81 -18.40 32.59
CA ASP A 60 7.84 -19.26 33.26
C ASP A 60 6.41 -18.67 33.20
N HIS A 61 6.26 -17.41 32.82
CA HIS A 61 4.98 -16.71 32.81
C HIS A 61 4.21 -16.96 31.51
N ARG A 62 2.99 -17.48 31.65
CA ARG A 62 2.11 -17.77 30.50
C ARG A 62 1.65 -16.49 29.81
N ASP A 63 1.46 -15.41 30.57
CA ASP A 63 0.88 -14.15 30.08
C ASP A 63 1.82 -13.43 29.10
N GLU A 64 3.13 -13.44 29.37
CA GLU A 64 4.14 -12.88 28.47
C GLU A 64 4.11 -13.55 27.09
N ARG A 65 3.93 -14.87 27.06
CA ARG A 65 3.81 -15.60 25.79
C ARG A 65 2.52 -15.26 25.07
N ASN A 66 1.39 -15.33 25.78
CA ASN A 66 0.09 -15.03 25.21
C ASN A 66 0.09 -13.61 24.63
N PHE A 67 0.76 -12.68 25.31
CA PHE A 67 0.96 -11.33 24.85
C PHE A 67 1.79 -11.28 23.56
N VAL A 68 2.99 -11.86 23.53
CA VAL A 68 3.84 -11.83 22.34
C VAL A 68 3.15 -12.51 21.15
N GLU A 69 2.41 -13.59 21.37
CA GLU A 69 1.60 -14.23 20.33
C GLU A 69 0.44 -13.34 19.86
N SER A 70 -0.21 -12.60 20.77
CA SER A 70 -1.28 -11.66 20.44
C SER A 70 -0.75 -10.48 19.60
N VAL A 71 0.36 -9.88 20.02
CA VAL A 71 1.05 -8.82 19.26
C VAL A 71 1.47 -9.34 17.89
N ASN A 72 2.01 -10.57 17.80
CA ASN A 72 2.40 -11.14 16.51
C ASN A 72 1.18 -11.32 15.57
N LYS A 73 0.03 -11.75 16.09
CA LYS A 73 -1.21 -11.84 15.29
C LYS A 73 -1.71 -10.46 14.86
N ALA A 74 -1.69 -9.48 15.75
CA ALA A 74 -2.09 -8.11 15.45
C ALA A 74 -1.17 -7.49 14.38
N TYR A 75 0.14 -7.65 14.53
CA TYR A 75 1.15 -7.23 13.55
C TYR A 75 0.88 -7.83 12.17
N LEU A 76 0.67 -9.14 12.08
CA LEU A 76 0.41 -9.79 10.79
C LEU A 76 -0.84 -9.25 10.10
N ARG A 77 -1.90 -8.99 10.87
CA ARG A 77 -3.13 -8.39 10.34
C ARG A 77 -2.90 -6.98 9.82
N ILE A 78 -2.22 -6.14 10.60
CA ILE A 78 -1.93 -4.74 10.25
C ILE A 78 -1.00 -4.68 9.04
N TYR A 79 0.07 -5.46 9.06
CA TYR A 79 1.04 -5.54 7.97
C TYR A 79 0.38 -6.01 6.67
N LYS A 80 -0.49 -7.03 6.73
CA LYS A 80 -1.25 -7.47 5.56
C LYS A 80 -2.16 -6.35 5.02
N ALA A 81 -2.86 -5.64 5.88
CA ALA A 81 -3.71 -4.52 5.46
C ALA A 81 -2.89 -3.37 4.84
N LYS A 82 -1.69 -3.08 5.36
CA LYS A 82 -0.76 -2.10 4.79
C LYS A 82 -0.34 -2.51 3.37
N LEU A 83 -0.01 -3.79 3.15
CA LEU A 83 0.33 -4.31 1.82
C LEU A 83 -0.84 -4.21 0.83
N GLU A 84 -2.04 -4.60 1.24
CA GLU A 84 -3.24 -4.51 0.38
C GLU A 84 -3.57 -3.06 0.00
N ARG A 85 -3.39 -2.10 0.93
CA ARG A 85 -3.56 -0.67 0.64
C ARG A 85 -2.55 -0.18 -0.39
N LEU A 86 -1.27 -0.51 -0.21
CA LEU A 86 -0.20 -0.11 -1.13
C LEU A 86 -0.41 -0.72 -2.52
N GLU A 87 -0.84 -1.97 -2.61
CA GLU A 87 -1.15 -2.60 -3.89
C GLU A 87 -2.31 -1.92 -4.60
N ARG A 88 -3.38 -1.56 -3.86
CA ARG A 88 -4.51 -0.82 -4.42
C ARG A 88 -4.11 0.55 -4.95
N GLU A 89 -3.34 1.31 -4.19
CA GLU A 89 -2.82 2.62 -4.61
C GLU A 89 -1.99 2.52 -5.89
N ARG A 90 -1.16 1.48 -6.02
CA ARG A 90 -0.38 1.22 -7.24
C ARG A 90 -1.27 0.93 -8.45
N LEU A 91 -2.27 0.07 -8.30
CA LEU A 91 -3.20 -0.28 -9.37
C LEU A 91 -4.02 0.94 -9.83
N GLU A 92 -4.45 1.79 -8.90
CA GLU A 92 -5.17 3.03 -9.21
C GLU A 92 -4.29 4.03 -9.97
N GLU A 93 -3.02 4.17 -9.57
CA GLU A 93 -2.06 5.04 -10.26
C GLU A 93 -1.76 4.53 -11.68
N GLU A 94 -1.57 3.22 -11.85
CA GLU A 94 -1.38 2.59 -13.16
C GLU A 94 -2.61 2.78 -14.06
N ALA A 95 -3.82 2.59 -13.52
CA ALA A 95 -5.05 2.83 -14.24
C ALA A 95 -5.21 4.30 -14.66
N ARG A 96 -4.79 5.26 -13.81
CA ARG A 96 -4.79 6.69 -14.16
C ARG A 96 -3.83 6.97 -15.32
N LYS A 97 -2.60 6.48 -15.24
CA LYS A 97 -1.58 6.65 -16.29
C LYS A 97 -2.04 6.03 -17.62
N GLU A 98 -2.70 4.87 -17.58
CA GLU A 98 -3.22 4.24 -18.79
C GLU A 98 -4.38 5.05 -19.41
N ARG A 99 -5.27 5.60 -18.58
CA ARG A 99 -6.33 6.51 -19.07
C ARG A 99 -5.75 7.75 -19.74
N GLU A 100 -4.77 8.39 -19.11
CA GLU A 100 -4.07 9.55 -19.67
C GLU A 100 -3.40 9.21 -21.02
N ARG A 101 -2.75 8.04 -21.12
CA ARG A 101 -2.16 7.56 -22.38
C ARG A 101 -3.20 7.34 -23.48
N LEU A 102 -4.33 6.72 -23.14
CA LEU A 102 -5.42 6.48 -24.08
C LEU A 102 -6.06 7.79 -24.56
N GLU A 103 -6.22 8.77 -23.67
CA GLU A 103 -6.74 10.09 -24.02
C GLU A 103 -5.77 10.85 -24.94
N ALA A 104 -4.48 10.89 -24.59
CA ALA A 104 -3.45 11.49 -25.43
C ALA A 104 -3.36 10.82 -26.81
N PHE A 105 -3.48 9.48 -26.87
CA PHE A 105 -3.50 8.74 -28.13
C PHE A 105 -4.73 9.11 -28.98
N LYS A 106 -5.92 9.16 -28.39
CA LYS A 106 -7.15 9.59 -29.07
C LYS A 106 -7.02 11.01 -29.63
N GLU A 107 -6.43 11.92 -28.86
CA GLU A 107 -6.23 13.31 -29.26
C GLU A 107 -5.21 13.42 -30.42
N ALA A 108 -4.10 12.70 -30.34
CA ALA A 108 -3.11 12.64 -31.42
C ALA A 108 -3.71 12.06 -32.71
N GLN A 109 -4.48 10.97 -32.61
CA GLN A 109 -5.15 10.37 -33.76
C GLN A 109 -6.18 11.33 -34.38
N LYS A 110 -6.96 12.04 -33.54
CA LYS A 110 -7.91 13.06 -33.98
C LYS A 110 -7.19 14.20 -34.73
N ALA A 111 -6.08 14.70 -34.18
CA ALA A 111 -5.29 15.76 -34.80
C ALA A 111 -4.76 15.33 -36.18
N GLN A 112 -4.21 14.12 -36.29
CA GLN A 112 -3.72 13.56 -37.57
C GLN A 112 -4.85 13.47 -38.62
N ILE A 113 -6.04 12.99 -38.24
CA ILE A 113 -7.18 12.88 -39.15
C ILE A 113 -7.61 14.27 -39.64
N ILE A 114 -7.69 15.26 -38.75
CA ILE A 114 -8.06 16.64 -39.09
C ILE A 114 -7.03 17.26 -40.03
N GLU A 115 -5.73 17.08 -39.75
CA GLU A 115 -4.65 17.61 -40.58
C GLU A 115 -4.69 17.00 -41.99
N LYS A 116 -4.87 15.68 -42.10
CA LYS A 116 -4.98 14.98 -43.38
C LYS A 116 -6.19 15.46 -44.19
N ALA A 117 -7.34 15.64 -43.55
CA ALA A 117 -8.55 16.15 -44.20
C ALA A 117 -8.38 17.60 -44.70
N LYS A 118 -7.73 18.48 -43.91
CA LYS A 118 -7.40 19.84 -44.33
C LYS A 118 -6.46 19.86 -45.54
N LYS A 119 -5.41 19.04 -45.55
CA LYS A 119 -4.48 18.91 -46.70
C LYS A 119 -5.21 18.45 -47.97
N GLN A 120 -6.26 17.66 -47.83
CA GLN A 120 -7.08 17.19 -48.94
C GLN A 120 -8.20 18.18 -49.36
N GLY A 121 -8.26 19.37 -48.74
CA GLY A 121 -9.23 20.42 -49.07
C GLY A 121 -10.61 20.27 -48.41
N TYR A 122 -10.74 19.40 -47.40
CA TYR A 122 -11.98 19.21 -46.65
C TYR A 122 -12.02 20.06 -45.38
N LYS A 123 -13.17 20.66 -45.09
CA LYS A 123 -13.48 21.27 -43.79
C LYS A 123 -14.07 20.19 -42.88
N VAL A 124 -13.42 19.94 -41.74
CA VAL A 124 -13.87 18.94 -40.76
C VAL A 124 -14.79 19.59 -39.73
N LYS A 125 -16.00 19.05 -39.56
CA LYS A 125 -16.90 19.38 -38.45
C LYS A 125 -16.94 18.23 -37.46
N GLU A 126 -16.89 18.57 -36.18
CA GLU A 126 -17.10 17.61 -35.10
C GLU A 126 -18.58 17.54 -34.73
N VAL A 127 -19.13 16.33 -34.72
CA VAL A 127 -20.47 16.06 -34.22
C VAL A 127 -20.37 15.01 -33.12
N LYS A 128 -20.82 15.35 -31.91
CA LYS A 128 -20.90 14.42 -30.78
C LYS A 128 -22.20 13.63 -30.92
N LYS A 129 -22.13 12.31 -31.11
CA LYS A 129 -23.32 11.44 -31.28
C LYS A 129 -23.27 10.35 -30.20
N GLY A 130 -23.93 10.62 -29.08
CA GLY A 130 -23.81 9.78 -27.87
C GLY A 130 -22.38 9.72 -27.36
N ASP A 131 -21.86 8.52 -27.14
CA ASP A 131 -20.48 8.27 -26.66
C ASP A 131 -19.41 8.33 -27.76
N LYS A 132 -19.79 8.59 -29.03
CA LYS A 132 -18.84 8.62 -30.16
C LYS A 132 -18.65 10.04 -30.68
N ILE A 133 -17.39 10.37 -31.00
CA ILE A 133 -17.04 11.57 -31.76
C ILE A 133 -17.07 11.19 -33.24
N GLN A 134 -17.95 11.85 -34.01
CA GLN A 134 -18.05 11.67 -35.45
C GLN A 134 -17.41 12.88 -36.14
N LEU A 135 -16.37 12.65 -36.94
CA LEU A 135 -15.72 13.68 -37.77
C LEU A 135 -16.39 13.66 -39.15
N VAL A 136 -17.04 14.76 -39.52
CA VAL A 136 -17.71 14.93 -40.81
C VAL A 136 -16.85 15.82 -41.70
N CYS A 137 -16.30 15.26 -42.78
CA CYS A 137 -15.53 15.98 -43.78
C CYS A 137 -16.48 16.58 -44.85
N VAL A 138 -16.44 17.89 -45.05
CA VAL A 138 -17.21 18.59 -46.08
C VAL A 138 -16.24 19.16 -47.11
N ARG A 139 -16.43 18.83 -48.39
CA ARG A 139 -15.58 19.31 -49.50
C ARG A 139 -16.05 20.69 -49.93
N TYR A 140 -15.12 21.60 -50.21
CA TYR A 140 -15.47 22.78 -51.01
C TYR A 140 -15.82 22.33 -52.43
N VAL A 141 -16.97 22.77 -52.93
CA VAL A 141 -17.29 22.81 -54.36
C VAL A 141 -16.80 24.15 -54.89
#